data_AF-A0A5J6VS93-F1
#
_entry.id   AF-A0A5J6VS93-F1
#
_cell.length_a   1.000
_cell.length_b   1.000
_cell.length_c   1.000
_cell.angle_alpha   90.00
_cell.angle_beta   90.00
_cell.angle_gamma   90.00
#
_symmetry.space_group_name_H-M   'P 1'
#
loop_
_entity.id
_entity.type
_entity.pdbx_description
1 polymer ?
#
loop_
_entity_poly.entity_id
_entity_poly.type
_entity_poly.pdbx_seq_one_letter_code
_entity_poly.pdbx_strand_id
1 'polypeptide(L)'
;MRSITLPTTVTRGVFHVGLVARMHEDSSLILINALRELAAGLNDIISAYPADVEISNAHDLTRDLLDMEYLLLLMLEEARTQGQNIHKQCSVSQLLDSLMGLRWEIGRRSSDHDMMAAEDRVYSPVAKFLQ
;
A
#
# COMPACT_ATOMS: atom_id res chain seq x y z
N MET A 1 2.02 -20.21 -18.94
CA MET A 1 2.53 -18.95 -18.36
C MET A 1 3.30 -19.27 -17.10
N ARG A 2 4.41 -18.59 -16.79
CA ARG A 2 5.10 -18.75 -15.50
C ARG A 2 4.43 -17.80 -14.51
N SER A 3 4.04 -18.29 -13.34
CA SER A 3 3.42 -17.49 -12.30
C SER A 3 4.08 -17.73 -10.95
N ILE A 4 4.01 -16.72 -10.09
CA ILE A 4 4.40 -16.78 -8.68
C ILE A 4 3.19 -16.48 -7.81
N THR A 5 3.22 -16.95 -6.56
CA THR A 5 2.23 -16.59 -5.54
C THR A 5 2.99 -15.87 -4.43
N LEU A 6 2.58 -14.63 -4.16
CA LEU A 6 3.19 -13.82 -3.10
C LEU A 6 2.56 -14.15 -1.73
N PRO A 7 3.29 -14.04 -0.62
CA PRO A 7 2.74 -14.29 0.70
C PRO A 7 1.71 -13.20 1.09
N THR A 8 0.46 -13.60 1.38
CA THR A 8 -0.65 -12.69 1.79
C THR A 8 -1.00 -12.77 3.28
N THR A 9 -0.39 -13.70 4.02
CA THR A 9 -0.65 -13.86 5.46
C THR A 9 -0.23 -12.65 6.28
N VAL A 10 0.80 -11.93 5.83
CA VAL A 10 1.27 -10.70 6.50
C VAL A 10 0.34 -9.53 6.20
N THR A 11 -0.29 -9.48 5.02
CA THR A 11 -1.04 -8.30 4.57
C THR A 11 -2.47 -8.25 5.13
N ARG A 12 -3.15 -9.40 5.24
CA ARG A 12 -4.54 -9.50 5.76
C ARG A 12 -4.73 -9.08 7.23
N GLY A 13 -3.70 -9.20 8.06
CA GLY A 13 -3.78 -8.88 9.49
C GLY A 13 -3.41 -7.43 9.84
N VAL A 14 -2.69 -6.74 8.95
CA VAL A 14 -2.06 -5.45 9.26
C VAL A 14 -3.05 -4.31 9.30
N PHE A 15 -4.13 -4.35 8.52
CA PHE A 15 -5.12 -3.26 8.51
C PHE A 15 -5.83 -3.08 9.86
N HIS A 16 -6.36 -4.17 10.43
CA HIS A 16 -7.10 -4.11 11.71
C HIS A 16 -6.20 -3.70 12.88
N VAL A 17 -4.98 -4.24 12.94
CA VAL A 17 -4.00 -3.85 13.97
C VAL A 17 -3.56 -2.40 13.76
N GLY A 18 -3.39 -1.98 12.49
CA GLY A 18 -3.02 -0.63 12.12
C GLY A 18 -4.03 0.44 12.51
N LEU A 19 -5.34 0.15 12.37
CA LEU A 19 -6.41 1.07 12.79
C LEU A 19 -6.37 1.39 14.28
N VAL A 20 -5.96 0.45 15.12
CA VAL A 20 -5.80 0.65 16.57
C VAL A 20 -4.47 1.32 16.86
N ALA A 21 -3.38 0.83 16.27
CA ALA A 21 -2.03 1.32 16.50
C ALA A 21 -1.85 2.80 16.09
N ARG A 22 -2.56 3.28 15.07
CA ARG A 22 -2.42 4.68 14.61
C ARG A 22 -2.85 5.72 15.65
N MET A 23 -3.75 5.36 16.57
CA MET A 23 -4.33 6.28 17.56
C MET A 23 -3.34 6.69 18.66
N HIS A 24 -2.21 5.98 18.80
CA HIS A 24 -1.16 6.27 19.78
C HIS A 24 0.14 6.63 19.07
N GLU A 25 0.83 7.69 19.53
CA GLU A 25 1.99 8.24 18.84
C GLU A 25 3.11 7.22 18.62
N ASP A 26 3.57 6.55 19.69
CA ASP A 26 4.63 5.53 19.62
C ASP A 26 4.24 4.35 18.72
N SER A 27 2.98 3.90 18.85
CA SER A 27 2.46 2.79 18.05
C SER A 27 2.34 3.15 16.56
N SER A 28 2.03 4.41 16.27
CA SER A 28 1.94 4.92 14.90
C SER A 28 3.31 4.98 14.21
N LEU A 29 4.39 5.28 14.95
CA LEU A 29 5.76 5.24 14.43
C LEU A 29 6.21 3.80 14.13
N ILE A 30 5.91 2.87 15.04
CA ILE A 30 6.20 1.44 14.83
C ILE A 30 5.45 0.93 13.59
N LEU A 31 4.18 1.30 13.44
CA LEU A 31 3.35 0.95 12.28
C LEU A 31 3.96 1.47 10.96
N ILE A 32 4.41 2.72 10.91
CA ILE A 32 5.07 3.30 9.73
C ILE A 32 6.33 2.50 9.36
N ASN A 33 7.17 2.17 10.34
CA ASN A 33 8.39 1.41 10.08
C ASN A 33 8.10 -0.01 9.61
N ALA A 34 7.14 -0.69 10.25
CA ALA A 34 6.73 -2.04 9.85
C ALA A 34 6.16 -2.08 8.42
N LEU A 35 5.34 -1.10 8.04
CA LEU A 35 4.81 -0.97 6.68
C LEU A 35 5.92 -0.68 5.66
N ARG A 36 6.94 0.10 6.04
CA ARG A 36 8.11 0.36 5.18
C ARG A 36 8.92 -0.91 4.93
N GLU A 37 9.15 -1.71 5.96
CA GLU A 37 9.85 -2.99 5.82
C GLU A 37 9.04 -3.98 4.98
N LEU A 38 7.72 -4.03 5.16
CA LEU A 38 6.82 -4.83 4.34
C LEU A 38 6.89 -4.44 2.86
N ALA A 39 6.81 -3.14 2.57
CA ALA A 39 6.89 -2.62 1.20
C ALA A 39 8.23 -2.98 0.54
N ALA A 40 9.34 -2.83 1.27
CA ALA A 40 10.66 -3.20 0.79
C ALA A 40 10.77 -4.71 0.51
N GLY A 41 10.33 -5.56 1.45
CA GLY A 41 10.37 -7.01 1.28
C GLY A 41 9.52 -7.50 0.09
N LEU A 42 8.33 -6.93 -0.10
CA LEU A 42 7.50 -7.25 -1.27
C LEU A 42 8.15 -6.79 -2.57
N ASN A 43 8.73 -5.58 -2.59
CA ASN A 43 9.44 -5.07 -3.76
C ASN A 43 10.65 -5.96 -4.12
N ASP A 44 11.41 -6.42 -3.14
CA ASP A 44 12.56 -7.31 -3.36
C ASP A 44 12.14 -8.66 -3.95
N ILE A 45 11.05 -9.24 -3.44
CA ILE A 45 10.50 -10.51 -3.97
C ILE A 45 10.06 -10.31 -5.43
N ILE A 46 9.30 -9.24 -5.73
CA ILE A 46 8.82 -8.97 -7.09
C ILE A 46 9.99 -8.71 -8.05
N SER A 47 10.99 -7.95 -7.61
CA SER A 47 12.16 -7.58 -8.42
C SER A 47 13.06 -8.78 -8.72
N ALA A 48 13.00 -9.85 -7.93
CA ALA A 48 13.71 -11.09 -8.20
C ALA A 48 13.18 -11.84 -9.43
N TYR A 49 11.97 -11.52 -9.89
CA TYR A 49 11.35 -12.15 -11.06
C TYR A 49 11.24 -11.19 -12.25
N PRO A 50 11.50 -11.68 -13.47
CA PRO A 50 11.32 -10.88 -14.68
C PRO A 50 9.86 -10.41 -14.87
N ALA A 51 9.68 -9.33 -15.64
CA ALA A 51 8.39 -8.64 -15.78
C ALA A 51 7.27 -9.45 -16.48
N ASP A 52 7.61 -10.55 -17.17
CA ASP A 52 6.69 -11.48 -17.83
C ASP A 52 6.17 -12.59 -16.90
N VAL A 53 6.67 -12.66 -15.66
CA VAL A 53 6.16 -13.56 -14.64
C VAL A 53 4.91 -12.95 -13.99
N GLU A 54 3.80 -13.68 -14.06
CA GLU A 54 2.53 -13.26 -13.48
C GLU A 54 2.48 -13.46 -11.97
N ILE A 55 1.70 -12.63 -11.29
CA ILE A 55 1.39 -12.79 -9.87
C ILE A 55 -0.03 -13.36 -9.76
N SER A 56 -0.10 -14.65 -9.45
CA SER A 56 -1.35 -15.43 -9.40
C SER A 56 -2.37 -14.93 -8.38
N ASN A 57 -1.93 -14.28 -7.31
CA ASN A 57 -2.75 -13.71 -6.26
C ASN A 57 -2.71 -12.18 -6.24
N ALA A 58 -2.48 -11.55 -7.40
CA ALA A 58 -2.35 -10.10 -7.52
C ALA A 58 -3.58 -9.37 -6.95
N HIS A 59 -4.80 -9.85 -7.25
CA HIS A 59 -6.05 -9.20 -6.82
C HIS A 59 -6.22 -9.12 -5.29
N ASP A 60 -5.89 -10.21 -4.59
CA ASP A 60 -5.95 -10.22 -3.13
C ASP A 60 -4.93 -9.24 -2.56
N LEU A 61 -3.71 -9.24 -3.11
CA LEU A 61 -2.63 -8.41 -2.62
C LEU A 61 -2.84 -6.92 -2.96
N THR A 62 -3.39 -6.59 -4.13
CA THR A 62 -3.72 -5.20 -4.48
C THR A 62 -4.80 -4.64 -3.55
N ARG A 63 -5.79 -5.46 -3.17
CA ARG A 63 -6.79 -5.07 -2.18
C ARG A 63 -6.17 -4.83 -0.81
N ASP A 64 -5.33 -5.75 -0.33
CA ASP A 64 -4.70 -5.60 0.97
C ASP A 64 -3.79 -4.36 1.02
N LEU A 65 -3.07 -4.05 -0.07
CA LEU A 65 -2.26 -2.84 -0.19
C LEU A 65 -3.12 -1.57 -0.24
N LEU A 66 -4.30 -1.62 -0.86
CA LEU A 66 -5.24 -0.49 -0.86
C LEU A 66 -5.74 -0.17 0.55
N ASP A 67 -5.99 -1.18 1.37
CA ASP A 67 -6.36 -1.00 2.78
C ASP A 67 -5.22 -0.32 3.58
N MET A 68 -3.96 -0.65 3.28
CA MET A 68 -2.80 0.02 3.87
C MET A 68 -2.65 1.47 3.39
N GLU A 69 -2.86 1.74 2.09
CA GLU A 69 -2.90 3.10 1.56
C GLU A 69 -3.95 3.95 2.28
N TYR A 70 -5.15 3.39 2.49
CA TYR A 70 -6.22 4.07 3.21
C TYR A 70 -5.83 4.39 4.67
N LEU A 71 -5.19 3.44 5.35
CA LEU A 71 -4.67 3.64 6.70
C LEU A 71 -3.65 4.79 6.76
N LEU A 72 -2.73 4.87 5.80
CA LEU A 72 -1.74 5.95 5.72
C LEU A 72 -2.38 7.31 5.41
N LEU A 73 -3.40 7.35 4.56
CA LEU A 73 -4.17 8.58 4.30
C LEU A 73 -4.84 9.10 5.58
N LEU A 74 -5.43 8.22 6.39
CA LEU A 74 -5.99 8.60 7.69
C LEU A 74 -4.91 9.16 8.63
N MET A 75 -3.73 8.52 8.68
CA MET A 75 -2.61 9.00 9.50
C MET A 75 -2.07 10.35 9.03
N LEU A 76 -2.06 10.60 7.72
CA LEU A 76 -1.65 11.86 7.14
C LEU A 76 -2.60 12.99 7.53
N GLU A 77 -3.92 12.72 7.47
CA GLU A 77 -4.95 13.68 7.88
C GLU A 77 -4.88 14.00 9.39
N GLU A 78 -4.66 12.98 10.22
CA GLU A 78 -4.42 13.16 11.66
C GLU A 78 -3.17 14.01 11.93
N ALA A 79 -2.06 13.73 11.23
CA ALA A 79 -0.83 14.50 11.37
C ALA A 79 -0.95 15.95 10.87
N ARG A 80 -1.86 16.23 9.93
CA ARG A 80 -2.19 17.60 9.49
C ARG A 80 -3.02 18.34 10.52
N THR A 81 -4.01 17.68 11.12
CA THR A 81 -4.97 18.30 12.04
C THR A 81 -4.45 18.46 13.47
N GLN A 82 -3.59 17.56 13.97
CA GLN A 82 -3.18 17.51 15.39
C GLN A 82 -1.92 18.32 15.76
N GLY A 83 -1.37 19.13 14.85
CA GLY A 83 -0.24 20.02 15.20
C GLY A 83 0.94 20.03 14.24
N GLN A 84 0.72 19.76 12.95
CA GLN A 84 1.74 19.94 11.90
C GLN A 84 3.05 19.17 12.17
N ASN A 85 2.96 17.88 12.53
CA ASN A 85 4.14 17.03 12.62
C ASN A 85 4.69 16.72 11.20
N ILE A 86 5.46 17.67 10.65
CA ILE A 86 5.94 17.64 9.26
C ILE A 86 6.82 16.43 8.97
N HIS A 87 7.57 15.95 9.96
CA HIS A 87 8.38 14.74 9.83
C HIS A 87 7.51 13.49 9.67
N LYS A 88 6.46 13.36 10.47
CA LYS A 88 5.48 12.27 10.34
C LYS A 88 4.73 12.37 9.01
N GLN A 89 4.29 13.56 8.62
CA GLN A 89 3.62 13.78 7.34
C GLN A 89 4.51 13.36 6.15
N CYS A 90 5.78 13.78 6.14
CA CYS A 90 6.73 13.41 5.10
C CYS A 90 6.97 11.89 5.08
N SER A 91 7.16 11.28 6.25
CA SER A 91 7.38 9.84 6.37
C SER A 91 6.19 9.02 5.87
N VAL A 92 4.97 9.45 6.20
CA VAL A 92 3.72 8.81 5.76
C VAL A 92 3.50 9.00 4.27
N SER A 93 3.77 10.20 3.72
CA SER A 93 3.63 10.50 2.29
C SER A 93 4.58 9.64 1.44
N GLN A 94 5.86 9.54 1.82
CA GLN A 94 6.83 8.70 1.10
C GLN A 94 6.45 7.23 1.10
N LEU A 95 5.91 6.75 2.23
CA LEU A 95 5.45 5.39 2.34
C LEU A 95 4.19 5.13 1.49
N LEU A 96 3.28 6.09 1.44
CA LEU A 96 2.10 6.02 0.57
C LEU A 96 2.51 5.90 -0.90
N ASP A 97 3.44 6.73 -1.37
CA ASP A 97 3.97 6.65 -2.74
C ASP A 97 4.59 5.28 -3.04
N SER A 98 5.32 4.72 -2.06
CA SER A 98 5.94 3.40 -2.18
C SER A 98 4.90 2.28 -2.31
N LEU A 99 3.84 2.30 -1.48
CA LEU A 99 2.77 1.30 -1.54
C LEU A 99 1.95 1.43 -2.82
N MET A 100 1.65 2.65 -3.27
CA MET A 100 0.96 2.90 -4.54
C MET A 100 1.75 2.34 -5.73
N GLY A 101 3.05 2.58 -5.78
CA GLY A 101 3.93 2.04 -6.82
C GLY A 101 3.96 0.50 -6.81
N LEU A 102 4.05 -0.08 -5.62
CA LEU A 102 4.02 -1.54 -5.44
C LEU A 102 2.70 -2.15 -5.89
N ARG A 103 1.56 -1.57 -5.47
CA ARG A 103 0.22 -2.01 -5.86
C ARG A 103 0.03 -1.94 -7.37
N TRP A 104 0.47 -0.85 -8.00
CA TRP A 104 0.41 -0.69 -9.45
C TRP A 104 1.19 -1.80 -10.15
N GLU A 105 2.42 -2.07 -9.72
CA GLU A 105 3.26 -3.09 -10.35
C GLU A 105 2.68 -4.50 -10.18
N ILE A 106 2.15 -4.82 -9.00
CA ILE A 106 1.50 -6.11 -8.73
C ILE A 106 0.28 -6.29 -9.64
N GLY A 107 -0.59 -5.29 -9.71
CA GLY A 107 -1.80 -5.41 -10.51
C GLY A 107 -1.54 -5.36 -12.01
N ARG A 108 -0.48 -4.68 -12.46
CA ARG A 108 -0.01 -4.74 -13.86
C ARG A 108 0.45 -6.15 -14.26
N ARG A 109 1.00 -6.92 -13.31
CA ARG A 109 1.42 -8.33 -13.50
C ARG A 109 0.33 -9.33 -13.10
N SER A 110 -0.92 -8.90 -12.96
CA SER A 110 -2.06 -9.80 -12.73
C SER A 110 -2.32 -10.65 -13.97
N SER A 111 -2.72 -11.90 -13.78
CA SER A 111 -3.18 -12.79 -14.84
C SER A 111 -4.52 -12.36 -15.47
N ASP A 112 -5.28 -11.50 -14.79
CA ASP A 112 -6.52 -10.90 -15.29
C ASP A 112 -6.22 -9.52 -15.90
N HIS A 113 -5.84 -9.52 -17.18
CA HIS A 113 -5.43 -8.31 -17.92
C HIS A 113 -6.56 -7.28 -18.17
N ASP A 114 -7.81 -7.56 -17.78
CA ASP A 114 -8.98 -6.77 -18.21
C ASP A 114 -9.52 -5.73 -17.22
N MET A 115 -9.08 -5.67 -15.94
CA MET A 115 -9.71 -4.78 -14.94
C MET A 115 -8.98 -3.47 -14.61
N MET A 116 -7.66 -3.37 -14.82
CA MET A 116 -6.91 -2.13 -14.52
C MET A 116 -7.36 -0.93 -15.38
N ALA A 117 -7.87 -1.19 -16.59
CA ALA A 117 -8.46 -0.15 -17.45
C ALA A 117 -9.81 0.39 -16.94
N ALA A 118 -10.48 -0.34 -16.03
CA ALA A 118 -11.77 0.03 -15.47
C ALA A 118 -11.64 0.76 -14.12
N GLU A 119 -10.68 0.39 -13.27
CA GLU A 119 -10.52 0.99 -11.93
C GLU A 119 -9.83 2.37 -11.94
N ASP A 120 -8.93 2.63 -12.90
CA ASP A 120 -8.33 3.97 -13.12
C ASP A 120 -9.37 5.05 -13.44
N ARG A 121 -10.60 4.66 -13.82
CA ARG A 121 -11.70 5.60 -14.07
C ARG A 121 -12.53 5.95 -12.85
N VAL A 122 -12.45 5.19 -11.75
CA VAL A 122 -13.49 5.24 -10.71
C VAL A 122 -13.00 5.73 -9.35
N TYR A 123 -11.73 5.55 -8.97
CA TYR A 123 -11.25 6.06 -7.68
C TYR A 123 -9.80 6.55 -7.75
N SER A 124 -9.63 7.84 -8.07
CA SER A 124 -8.50 8.62 -7.54
C SER A 124 -9.03 9.51 -6.41
N PRO A 125 -8.91 9.09 -5.14
CA PRO A 125 -9.19 9.96 -4.00
C PRO A 125 -8.33 11.23 -4.03
N VAL A 126 -7.13 11.15 -4.63
CA VAL A 126 -6.18 12.25 -4.79
C VAL A 126 -6.76 13.38 -5.65
N ALA A 127 -7.55 13.05 -6.67
CA ALA A 127 -8.18 14.06 -7.53
C ALA A 127 -9.21 14.93 -6.78
N LYS A 128 -9.79 14.44 -5.69
CA LYS A 128 -10.71 15.23 -4.84
C LYS A 128 -9.99 16.09 -3.80
N PHE A 129 -8.74 15.78 -3.45
CA PHE A 129 -7.96 16.56 -2.47
C PHE A 129 -7.25 17.77 -3.07
N LEU A 130 -7.24 17.93 -4.40
CA LEU A 130 -6.56 18.99 -5.13
C LEU A 130 -7.52 20.02 -5.77
N GLN A 131 -8.82 19.97 -5.45
CA GLN A 131 -9.83 20.99 -5.80
C GLN A 131 -10.23 21.77 -4.56
#